data_AF-A0AAU8LTR9-F1
#
_entry.id   AF-A0AAU8LTR9-F1
#
_cell.length_a   1.000
_cell.length_b   1.000
_cell.length_c   1.000
_cell.angle_alpha   90.00
_cell.angle_beta   90.00
_cell.angle_gamma   90.00
#
_symmetry.space_group_name_H-M   'P 1'
#
loop_
_entity.id
_entity.type
_entity.pdbx_description
1 polymer ?
#
loop_
_entity_poly.entity_id
_entity_poly.type
_entity_poly.pdbx_seq_one_letter_code
_entity_poly.pdbx_strand_id
1 'polypeptide(L)'
;MINKKSYAIVSLTLMILPFFGAIYFDTFTTAFLAVPAMLYLSAVILKAASLLIKRKHVHDNALIMVTALLFLPVIFTALLLSNRGLRELTAQREQMLQELRPVFLKYAEDNKRFPENLEQMVPNYLEEIPIVLLNDKRKDSYKRIAYSGEQETGVFSYHSMRGPDSGITYDIAKDEFTRDQ
;
A
#
# COMPACT_ATOMS: atom_id res chain seq x y z
N MET A 1 -32.87 12.56 16.45
CA MET A 1 -32.54 11.23 16.99
C MET A 1 -31.75 10.48 15.93
N ILE A 2 -30.66 9.78 16.27
CA ILE A 2 -29.94 8.93 15.30
C ILE A 2 -30.76 7.64 15.13
N ASN A 3 -31.08 7.26 13.89
CA ASN A 3 -31.79 6.01 13.64
C ASN A 3 -30.83 4.83 13.91
N LYS A 4 -31.11 4.04 14.95
CA LYS A 4 -30.25 2.93 15.41
C LYS A 4 -30.01 1.89 14.32
N LYS A 5 -31.04 1.55 13.52
CA LYS A 5 -30.92 0.55 12.44
C LYS A 5 -30.00 1.07 11.34
N SER A 6 -30.20 2.32 10.91
CA SER A 6 -29.35 2.95 9.89
C SER A 6 -27.91 3.13 10.39
N TYR A 7 -27.72 3.53 11.64
CA TYR A 7 -26.38 3.64 12.25
C TYR A 7 -25.67 2.28 12.26
N ALA A 8 -26.32 1.22 12.76
CA ALA A 8 -25.71 -0.10 12.85
C ALA A 8 -25.28 -0.62 11.46
N ILE A 9 -26.14 -0.50 10.44
CA ILE A 9 -25.84 -0.94 9.08
C ILE A 9 -24.69 -0.11 8.49
N VAL A 10 -24.77 1.22 8.55
CA VAL A 10 -23.75 2.10 7.97
C VAL A 10 -22.41 1.92 8.66
N SER A 11 -22.37 1.88 10.00
CA SER A 11 -21.13 1.67 10.75
C SER A 11 -20.51 0.30 10.51
N LEU A 12 -21.32 -0.76 10.40
CA LEU A 12 -20.80 -2.09 10.08
C LEU A 12 -20.19 -2.13 8.67
N THR A 13 -20.88 -1.57 7.68
CA THR A 13 -20.37 -1.48 6.31
C THR A 13 -19.06 -0.68 6.24
N LEU A 14 -19.01 0.47 6.91
CA LEU A 14 -17.83 1.33 6.99
C LEU A 14 -16.68 0.71 7.79
N MET A 15 -16.95 -0.26 8.65
CA MET A 15 -15.92 -1.03 9.35
C MET A 15 -15.34 -2.14 8.48
N ILE A 16 -16.18 -2.86 7.73
CA ILE A 16 -15.75 -4.02 6.92
C ILE A 16 -15.02 -3.58 5.64
N LEU A 17 -15.49 -2.52 4.97
CA LEU A 17 -14.95 -2.05 3.70
C LEU A 17 -13.43 -1.77 3.75
N PRO A 18 -12.90 -1.03 4.76
CA PRO A 18 -11.46 -0.81 4.88
C PRO A 18 -10.64 -2.10 5.04
N PHE A 19 -11.18 -3.12 5.73
CA PHE A 19 -10.48 -4.40 5.86
C PHE A 19 -10.45 -5.18 4.56
N PHE A 20 -11.55 -5.16 3.81
CA PHE A 20 -11.57 -5.73 2.47
C PHE A 20 -10.59 -4.97 1.55
N GLY A 21 -10.53 -3.64 1.67
CA GLY A 21 -9.49 -2.78 1.12
C GLY A 21 -8.08 -3.29 1.43
N ALA A 22 -7.77 -3.46 2.72
CA ALA A 22 -6.43 -3.82 3.19
C ALA A 22 -5.98 -5.23 2.78
N ILE A 23 -6.91 -6.16 2.57
CA ILE A 23 -6.61 -7.55 2.20
C ILE A 23 -6.49 -7.72 0.69
N TYR A 24 -7.38 -7.09 -0.08
CA TYR A 24 -7.52 -7.35 -1.52
C TYR A 24 -7.02 -6.23 -2.42
N PHE A 25 -6.83 -5.03 -1.88
CA PHE A 25 -6.47 -3.84 -2.63
C PHE A 25 -5.21 -3.17 -2.05
N ASP A 26 -4.83 -2.05 -2.64
CA ASP A 26 -3.66 -1.29 -2.25
C ASP A 26 -3.94 -0.35 -1.06
N THR A 27 -2.86 0.22 -0.51
CA THR A 27 -2.91 1.17 0.60
C THR A 27 -3.72 2.42 0.29
N PHE A 28 -3.71 2.87 -0.97
CA PHE A 28 -4.52 4.02 -1.37
C PHE A 28 -6.01 3.70 -1.36
N THR A 29 -6.44 2.59 -1.96
CA THR A 29 -7.86 2.15 -1.92
C THR A 29 -8.29 1.94 -0.48
N THR A 30 -7.45 1.33 0.34
CA THR A 30 -7.69 1.17 1.78
C THR A 30 -7.89 2.53 2.47
N ALA A 31 -7.03 3.51 2.18
CA ALA A 31 -7.17 4.86 2.73
C ALA A 31 -8.41 5.59 2.23
N PHE A 32 -8.76 5.43 0.96
CA PHE A 32 -9.96 6.01 0.37
C PHE A 32 -11.24 5.45 1.01
N LEU A 33 -11.23 4.20 1.47
CA LEU A 33 -12.33 3.60 2.21
C LEU A 33 -12.30 3.97 3.71
N ALA A 34 -11.12 3.99 4.32
CA ALA A 34 -10.93 4.22 5.75
C ALA A 34 -11.16 5.69 6.17
N VAL A 35 -10.66 6.65 5.40
CA VAL A 35 -10.72 8.08 5.78
C VAL A 35 -12.18 8.58 5.86
N PRO A 36 -13.05 8.36 4.85
CA PRO A 36 -14.46 8.72 4.97
C PRO A 36 -15.17 8.02 6.14
N ALA A 37 -14.82 6.75 6.41
CA ALA A 37 -15.36 6.00 7.54
C ALA A 37 -14.97 6.64 8.89
N MET A 38 -13.69 7.05 9.04
CA MET A 38 -13.22 7.76 10.24
C MET A 38 -13.92 9.12 10.41
N LEU A 39 -14.07 9.89 9.33
CA LEU A 39 -14.78 11.18 9.38
C LEU A 39 -16.25 11.00 9.80
N TYR A 40 -16.94 10.00 9.24
CA TYR A 40 -18.30 9.66 9.61
C TYR A 40 -18.42 9.31 11.10
N LEU A 41 -17.58 8.40 11.61
CA LEU A 41 -17.62 7.98 13.01
C LEU A 41 -17.29 9.16 13.96
N SER A 42 -16.34 10.00 13.58
CA SER A 42 -15.98 11.20 14.35
C SER A 42 -17.17 12.16 14.48
N ALA A 43 -17.89 12.40 13.38
CA ALA A 43 -19.11 13.21 13.38
C ALA A 43 -20.23 12.57 14.23
N VAL A 44 -20.38 11.24 14.19
CA VAL A 44 -21.35 10.52 15.03
C VAL A 44 -21.01 10.64 16.52
N ILE A 45 -19.74 10.53 16.90
CA ILE A 45 -19.27 10.70 18.28
C ILE A 45 -19.61 12.10 18.78
N LEU A 46 -19.27 13.14 18.01
CA LEU A 46 -19.58 14.54 18.38
C LEU A 46 -21.08 14.77 18.53
N LYS A 47 -21.89 14.21 17.62
CA LYS A 47 -23.35 14.32 17.67
C LYS A 47 -23.94 13.60 18.88
N ALA A 48 -23.47 12.39 19.17
CA ALA A 48 -23.91 11.62 20.32
C ALA A 48 -23.53 12.33 21.64
N ALA A 49 -22.30 12.84 21.75
CA ALA A 49 -21.84 13.63 22.89
C ALA A 49 -22.70 14.89 23.11
N SER A 50 -23.03 15.63 22.05
CA SER A 50 -23.92 16.80 22.15
C SER A 50 -25.31 16.45 22.69
N LEU A 51 -25.86 15.29 22.29
CA LEU A 51 -27.17 14.83 22.76
C LEU A 51 -27.14 14.31 24.20
N LEU A 52 -26.01 13.71 24.63
CA LEU A 52 -25.77 13.32 26.01
C LEU A 52 -25.74 14.53 26.94
N ILE A 53 -25.00 15.58 26.57
CA ILE A 53 -24.93 16.85 27.34
C ILE A 53 -26.34 17.45 27.49
N LYS A 54 -27.16 17.40 26.42
CA LYS A 54 -28.55 17.86 26.42
C LYS A 54 -29.52 16.92 27.15
N ARG A 55 -29.03 15.84 27.78
CA ARG A 55 -29.80 14.80 28.48
C ARG A 55 -30.94 14.17 27.64
N LYS A 56 -30.79 14.14 26.31
CA LYS A 56 -31.78 13.55 25.40
C LYS A 56 -31.39 12.12 25.07
N HIS A 57 -32.29 11.16 25.30
CA HIS A 57 -32.08 9.74 24.97
C HIS A 57 -30.71 9.23 25.45
N VAL A 58 -30.39 9.48 26.72
CA VAL A 58 -29.04 9.35 27.28
C VAL A 58 -28.45 7.96 27.05
N HIS A 59 -29.21 6.91 27.39
CA HIS A 59 -28.76 5.53 27.22
C HIS A 59 -28.39 5.19 25.77
N ASP A 60 -29.23 5.59 24.81
CA ASP A 60 -29.04 5.27 23.40
C ASP A 60 -27.85 6.00 22.78
N ASN A 61 -27.67 7.29 23.13
CA ASN A 61 -26.55 8.06 22.63
C ASN A 61 -25.23 7.65 23.31
N ALA A 62 -25.27 7.19 24.56
CA ALA A 62 -24.11 6.63 25.25
C ALA A 62 -23.64 5.37 24.55
N LEU A 63 -24.56 4.46 24.22
CA LEU A 63 -24.25 3.24 23.49
C LEU A 63 -23.63 3.55 22.11
N ILE A 64 -24.26 4.44 21.33
CA ILE A 64 -23.75 4.85 20.01
C ILE A 64 -22.36 5.47 20.10
N MET A 65 -22.11 6.30 21.11
CA MET A 65 -20.82 6.94 21.31
C MET A 65 -19.73 5.92 21.63
N VAL A 66 -20.02 4.98 22.55
CA VAL A 66 -19.07 3.91 22.93
C VAL A 66 -18.77 3.01 21.73
N THR A 67 -19.78 2.57 20.98
CA THR A 67 -19.55 1.72 19.79
C THR A 67 -18.77 2.44 18.70
N ALA A 68 -19.06 3.72 18.45
CA ALA A 68 -18.30 4.52 17.47
C ALA A 68 -16.84 4.73 17.90
N LEU A 69 -16.60 4.95 19.19
CA LEU A 69 -15.24 5.03 19.75
C LEU A 69 -14.46 3.72 19.59
N LEU A 70 -15.12 2.57 19.74
CA LEU A 70 -14.50 1.26 19.53
C LEU A 70 -14.20 0.97 18.05
N PHE A 71 -15.00 1.48 17.12
CA PHE A 71 -14.79 1.25 15.67
C PHE A 71 -13.67 2.09 15.07
N LEU A 72 -13.37 3.27 15.62
CA LEU A 72 -12.25 4.12 15.17
C LEU A 72 -10.89 3.40 15.15
N PRO A 73 -10.41 2.80 16.26
CA PRO A 73 -9.13 2.10 16.26
C PRO A 73 -9.15 0.88 15.33
N VAL A 74 -10.31 0.21 15.19
CA VAL A 74 -10.47 -0.92 14.27
C VAL A 74 -10.21 -0.47 12.81
N ILE A 75 -10.79 0.63 12.36
CA ILE A 75 -10.53 1.17 11.01
C ILE A 75 -9.06 1.61 10.87
N PHE A 76 -8.47 2.17 11.92
CA PHE A 76 -7.05 2.54 11.91
C PHE A 76 -6.13 1.32 11.72
N THR A 77 -6.48 0.15 12.28
CA THR A 77 -5.70 -1.07 12.04
C THR A 77 -5.68 -1.51 10.58
N ALA A 78 -6.73 -1.28 9.80
CA ALA A 78 -6.75 -1.59 8.37
C ALA A 78 -5.71 -0.75 7.60
N LEU A 79 -5.57 0.54 7.95
CA LEU A 79 -4.53 1.41 7.38
C LEU A 79 -3.12 0.92 7.73
N LEU A 80 -2.91 0.51 8.98
CA LEU A 80 -1.62 -0.02 9.43
C LEU A 80 -1.27 -1.35 8.74
N LEU A 81 -2.24 -2.24 8.58
CA LEU A 81 -2.05 -3.53 7.91
C LEU A 81 -1.60 -3.32 6.46
N SER A 82 -2.27 -2.42 5.73
CA SER A 82 -1.91 -2.12 4.36
C SER A 82 -0.52 -1.49 4.21
N ASN A 83 -0.14 -0.60 5.14
CA ASN A 83 1.21 -0.02 5.17
C ASN A 83 2.30 -1.07 5.43
N ARG A 84 2.05 -2.06 6.29
CA ARG A 84 3.00 -3.15 6.54
C ARG A 84 3.21 -4.01 5.29
N GLY A 85 2.13 -4.39 4.61
CA GLY A 85 2.22 -5.15 3.36
C GLY A 85 3.03 -4.43 2.27
N LEU A 86 2.90 -3.10 2.17
CA LEU A 86 3.71 -2.32 1.24
C LEU A 86 5.20 -2.34 1.61
N ARG A 87 5.53 -2.14 2.89
CA ARG A 87 6.93 -2.15 3.36
C ARG A 87 7.60 -3.51 3.20
N GLU A 88 6.88 -4.59 3.51
CA GLU A 88 7.38 -5.96 3.33
C GLU A 88 7.66 -6.26 1.86
N LEU A 89 6.75 -5.84 0.96
CA LEU A 89 6.97 -5.99 -0.48
C LEU A 89 8.16 -5.17 -0.98
N THR A 90 8.34 -3.95 -0.47
CA THR A 90 9.51 -3.12 -0.80
C THR A 90 10.80 -3.78 -0.33
N ALA A 91 10.84 -4.29 0.90
CA ALA A 91 12.01 -5.01 1.42
C ALA A 91 12.33 -6.28 0.61
N GLN A 92 11.31 -7.06 0.23
CA GLN A 92 11.50 -8.23 -0.63
C GLN A 92 12.08 -7.87 -2.00
N ARG A 93 11.68 -6.71 -2.56
CA ARG A 93 12.24 -6.22 -3.83
C ARG A 93 13.67 -5.75 -3.71
N GLU A 94 13.99 -4.97 -2.67
CA GLU A 94 15.36 -4.54 -2.39
C GLU A 94 16.28 -5.76 -2.24
N GLN A 95 15.86 -6.76 -1.47
CA GLN A 95 16.60 -8.01 -1.30
C GLN A 95 16.77 -8.77 -2.63
N MET A 96 15.70 -8.95 -3.41
CA MET A 96 15.76 -9.66 -4.69
C MET A 96 16.70 -8.94 -5.69
N LEU A 97 16.69 -7.61 -5.73
CA LEU A 97 17.59 -6.84 -6.60
C LEU A 97 19.06 -7.00 -6.18
N GLN A 98 19.35 -7.03 -4.88
CA GLN A 98 20.70 -7.32 -4.37
C GLN A 98 21.15 -8.74 -4.73
N GLU A 99 20.25 -9.73 -4.61
CA GLU A 99 20.53 -11.12 -4.99
C GLU A 99 20.79 -11.28 -6.50
N LEU A 100 20.05 -10.55 -7.33
CA LEU A 100 20.21 -10.59 -8.79
C LEU A 100 21.36 -9.73 -9.31
N ARG A 101 21.90 -8.79 -8.51
CA ARG A 101 23.02 -7.92 -8.90
C ARG A 101 24.16 -8.65 -9.63
N PRO A 102 24.74 -9.75 -9.11
CA PRO A 102 25.81 -10.47 -9.82
C PRO A 102 25.37 -11.00 -11.20
N VAL A 103 24.10 -11.35 -11.36
CA VAL A 103 23.53 -11.82 -12.64
C VAL A 103 23.47 -10.67 -13.65
N PHE A 104 23.04 -9.48 -13.22
CA PHE A 104 23.04 -8.29 -14.07
C PHE A 104 24.46 -7.87 -14.49
N LEU A 105 25.42 -7.92 -13.56
CA LEU A 105 26.81 -7.61 -13.86
C LEU A 105 27.40 -8.59 -14.86
N LYS A 106 27.12 -9.89 -14.72
CA LYS A 106 27.55 -10.91 -15.69
C LYS A 106 26.95 -10.66 -17.07
N TYR A 107 25.66 -10.36 -17.16
CA TYR A 107 25.03 -9.98 -18.43
C TYR A 107 25.73 -8.77 -19.07
N ALA A 108 26.03 -7.75 -18.26
CA ALA A 108 26.70 -6.54 -18.75
C ALA A 108 28.14 -6.82 -19.21
N GLU A 109 28.86 -7.71 -18.53
CA GLU A 109 30.20 -8.15 -18.93
C GLU A 109 30.20 -8.87 -20.29
N ASP A 110 29.24 -9.80 -20.45
CA ASP A 110 29.08 -10.64 -21.64
C ASP A 110 28.58 -9.82 -22.85
N ASN A 111 27.68 -8.85 -22.64
CA ASN A 111 27.01 -8.10 -23.70
C ASN A 111 27.51 -6.66 -23.88
N LYS A 112 28.46 -6.20 -23.04
CA LYS A 112 28.98 -4.82 -22.98
C LYS A 112 27.92 -3.76 -22.67
N ARG A 113 26.73 -4.16 -22.23
CA ARG A 113 25.62 -3.29 -21.84
C ARG A 113 24.69 -4.02 -20.88
N PHE A 114 24.04 -3.28 -20.00
CA PHE A 114 22.94 -3.80 -19.19
C PHE A 114 21.75 -4.20 -20.09
N PRO A 115 20.88 -5.13 -19.64
CA PRO A 115 19.69 -5.47 -20.41
C PRO A 115 18.81 -4.22 -20.57
N GLU A 116 17.93 -4.20 -21.57
CA GLU A 116 16.91 -3.15 -21.74
C GLU A 116 15.61 -3.51 -21.00
N ASN A 117 15.38 -4.80 -20.76
CA ASN A 117 14.25 -5.35 -20.03
C ASN A 117 14.63 -6.68 -19.37
N LEU A 118 13.85 -7.13 -18.37
CA LEU A 118 14.14 -8.36 -17.62
C LEU A 118 14.02 -9.62 -18.49
N GLU A 119 13.18 -9.57 -19.53
CA GLU A 119 12.92 -10.66 -20.46
C GLU A 119 14.19 -11.05 -21.26
N GLN A 120 15.10 -10.11 -21.52
CA GLN A 120 16.38 -10.39 -22.20
C GLN A 120 17.33 -11.30 -21.39
N MET A 121 17.13 -11.40 -20.07
CA MET A 121 17.92 -12.26 -19.21
C MET A 121 17.42 -13.70 -19.19
N VAL A 122 16.20 -13.95 -19.65
CA VAL A 122 15.59 -15.29 -19.68
C VAL A 122 15.78 -15.92 -21.07
N PRO A 123 16.12 -17.22 -21.18
CA PRO A 123 16.45 -18.15 -20.10
C PRO A 123 17.95 -18.18 -19.74
N ASN A 124 18.78 -17.40 -20.43
CA ASN A 124 20.24 -17.60 -20.43
C ASN A 124 20.93 -17.22 -19.11
N TYR A 125 20.36 -16.30 -18.35
CA TYR A 125 20.89 -15.79 -17.08
C TYR A 125 19.91 -15.99 -15.91
N LEU A 126 18.60 -16.09 -16.19
CA LEU A 126 17.53 -16.37 -15.24
C LEU A 126 16.61 -17.45 -15.83
N GLU A 127 16.19 -18.43 -15.02
CA GLU A 127 15.19 -19.41 -15.44
C GLU A 127 13.82 -18.75 -15.68
N GLU A 128 13.44 -17.85 -14.77
CA GLU A 128 12.22 -17.05 -14.85
C GLU A 128 12.42 -15.69 -14.18
N ILE A 129 11.59 -14.72 -14.53
CA ILE A 129 11.60 -13.40 -13.87
C ILE A 129 10.92 -13.54 -12.50
N PRO A 130 11.58 -13.18 -11.38
CA PRO A 130 10.97 -13.26 -10.06
C PRO A 130 9.67 -12.48 -9.98
N ILE A 131 8.64 -13.11 -9.41
CA ILE A 131 7.28 -12.54 -9.31
C ILE A 131 7.27 -11.17 -8.63
N VAL A 132 8.17 -10.93 -7.67
CA VAL A 132 8.30 -9.66 -6.96
C VAL A 132 8.77 -8.50 -7.84
N LEU A 133 9.44 -8.81 -8.96
CA LEU A 133 9.94 -7.87 -9.98
C LEU A 133 9.01 -7.78 -11.20
N LEU A 134 8.05 -8.70 -11.35
CA LEU A 134 7.08 -8.65 -12.44
C LEU A 134 6.15 -7.43 -12.29
N ASN A 135 6.10 -6.61 -13.34
CA ASN A 135 5.12 -5.56 -13.49
C ASN A 135 3.80 -6.15 -14.02
N ASP A 136 3.03 -6.79 -13.13
CA ASP A 136 1.69 -7.26 -13.50
C ASP A 136 0.71 -6.07 -13.52
N LYS A 137 0.71 -5.33 -14.63
CA LYS A 137 -0.23 -4.23 -14.91
C LYS A 137 -1.70 -4.61 -14.69
N ARG A 138 -2.04 -5.90 -14.64
CA ARG A 138 -3.40 -6.40 -14.44
C ARG A 138 -3.76 -6.59 -12.96
N LYS A 139 -2.78 -6.81 -12.08
CA LYS A 139 -3.02 -6.99 -10.63
C LYS A 139 -2.86 -5.70 -9.83
N ASP A 140 -2.01 -4.77 -10.26
CA ASP A 140 -1.80 -3.53 -9.53
C ASP A 140 -1.38 -2.37 -10.45
N SER A 141 -2.36 -1.64 -10.99
CA SER A 141 -2.14 -0.52 -11.92
C SER A 141 -1.32 0.63 -11.35
N TYR A 142 -1.07 0.64 -10.03
CA TYR A 142 -0.45 1.74 -9.30
C TYR A 142 1.01 1.46 -8.89
N LYS A 143 1.49 0.22 -9.05
CA LYS A 143 2.89 -0.18 -8.82
C LYS A 143 3.63 -0.30 -10.15
N ARG A 144 4.33 0.75 -10.56
CA ARG A 144 5.17 0.72 -11.77
C ARG A 144 6.61 0.43 -11.39
N ILE A 145 7.06 -0.78 -11.68
CA ILE A 145 8.50 -1.07 -11.80
C ILE A 145 8.88 -0.67 -13.22
N ALA A 146 9.72 0.36 -13.33
CA ALA A 146 10.34 0.77 -14.57
C ALA A 146 11.81 0.39 -14.47
N TYR A 147 12.25 -0.47 -15.38
CA TYR A 147 13.66 -0.74 -15.55
C TYR A 147 14.16 0.06 -16.75
N SER A 148 15.26 0.78 -16.56
CA SER A 148 15.94 1.52 -17.62
C SER A 148 17.41 1.15 -17.62
N GLY A 149 17.84 0.50 -18.71
CA GLY A 149 19.25 0.26 -19.00
C GLY A 149 19.82 1.40 -19.85
N GLU A 150 19.91 2.62 -19.32
CA GLU A 150 20.62 3.69 -20.02
C GLU A 150 22.15 3.49 -19.89
N GLN A 151 22.69 2.80 -20.90
CA GLN A 151 24.06 2.66 -21.41
C GLN A 151 25.31 2.59 -20.51
N GLU A 152 25.31 2.89 -19.22
CA GLU A 152 26.47 2.63 -18.35
C GLU A 152 26.10 2.19 -16.93
N THR A 153 24.84 2.41 -16.50
CA THR A 153 24.33 1.95 -15.22
C THR A 153 22.99 1.26 -15.45
N GLY A 154 22.87 -0.01 -15.01
CA GLY A 154 21.58 -0.67 -14.97
C GLY A 154 20.78 -0.07 -13.82
N VAL A 155 19.67 0.61 -14.12
CA VAL A 155 18.89 1.34 -13.11
C VAL A 155 17.50 0.74 -12.98
N PHE A 156 17.17 0.31 -11.77
CA PHE A 156 15.82 -0.10 -11.40
C PHE A 156 15.12 1.02 -10.65
N SER A 157 14.15 1.68 -11.28
CA SER A 157 13.31 2.67 -10.62
C SER A 157 11.96 2.06 -10.30
N TYR A 158 11.63 1.97 -9.01
CA TYR A 158 10.27 1.70 -8.59
C TYR A 158 9.58 3.00 -8.24
N HIS A 159 8.53 3.32 -9.00
CA HIS A 159 7.65 4.43 -8.69
C HIS A 159 6.31 3.86 -8.23
N SER A 160 6.04 4.03 -6.94
CA SER A 160 4.66 4.00 -6.46
C SER A 160 4.03 5.30 -6.91
N MET A 161 2.96 5.25 -7.73
CA MET A 161 2.34 6.49 -8.19
C MET A 161 1.87 7.38 -7.03
N ARG A 162 1.59 6.82 -5.83
CA ARG A 162 1.14 7.58 -4.64
C ARG A 162 1.51 6.89 -3.32
N GLY A 163 2.34 7.56 -2.51
CA GLY A 163 2.76 7.20 -1.16
C GLY A 163 4.03 7.97 -0.76
N PRO A 164 4.40 8.05 0.54
CA PRO A 164 5.65 8.71 0.98
C PRO A 164 6.92 7.95 0.55
N ASP A 165 6.79 6.72 0.05
CA ASP A 165 7.85 5.95 -0.61
C ASP A 165 7.72 6.10 -2.15
N SER A 166 7.63 7.36 -2.62
CA SER A 166 7.16 7.78 -3.96
C SER A 166 8.09 7.37 -5.12
N GLY A 167 9.33 7.04 -4.82
CA GLY A 167 10.28 6.59 -5.81
C GLY A 167 11.50 6.05 -5.10
N ILE A 168 11.97 4.88 -5.49
CA ILE A 168 13.29 4.44 -5.07
C ILE A 168 13.96 3.82 -6.28
N THR A 169 15.20 4.19 -6.43
CA THR A 169 16.03 3.88 -7.57
C THR A 169 17.21 3.07 -7.08
N TYR A 170 17.42 1.89 -7.65
CA TYR A 170 18.57 1.06 -7.40
C TYR A 170 19.54 1.14 -8.59
N ASP A 171 20.76 1.61 -8.32
CA ASP A 171 21.86 1.62 -9.27
C ASP A 171 22.67 0.33 -9.08
N ILE A 172 22.55 -0.60 -10.03
CA ILE A 172 23.20 -1.92 -9.98
C ILE A 172 24.73 -1.78 -9.98
N ALA A 173 25.25 -0.82 -10.74
CA ALA A 173 26.68 -0.62 -10.88
C ALA A 173 27.29 -0.13 -9.56
N LYS A 174 26.62 0.82 -8.90
CA LYS A 174 27.07 1.41 -7.62
C LYS A 174 26.67 0.63 -6.38
N ASP A 175 25.70 -0.28 -6.49
CA ASP A 175 25.09 -0.98 -5.36
C ASP A 175 24.41 -0.03 -4.35
N GLU A 176 23.75 1.00 -4.88
CA GLU A 176 23.15 2.06 -4.06
C GLU A 176 21.64 2.19 -4.31
N PHE A 177 20.88 2.34 -3.22
CA PHE A 177 19.46 2.69 -3.26
C PHE A 177 19.29 4.19 -2.95
N THR A 178 18.70 4.92 -3.89
CA THR A 178 18.29 6.31 -3.71
C THR A 178 16.80 6.38 -3.51
N ARG A 179 16.33 7.01 -2.42
CA ARG A 179 14.90 7.20 -2.15
C ARG A 179 14.51 8.64 -2.46
N ASP A 180 13.54 8.82 -3.35
CA ASP A 180 12.92 10.12 -3.62
C ASP A 180 12.13 10.53 -2.36
N GLN A 181 12.50 11.67 -1.77
CA GLN A 181 11.83 12.25 -0.60
C GLN A 181 10.66 13.16 -1.01
#